data_AF-A0A960R9G5-F1
#
_entry.id   AF-A0A960R9G5-F1
#
_cell.length_a   1.000
_cell.length_b   1.000
_cell.length_c   1.000
_cell.angle_alpha   90.00
_cell.angle_beta   90.00
_cell.angle_gamma   90.00
#
_symmetry.space_group_name_H-M   'P 1'
#
loop_
_entity.id
_entity.type
_entity.pdbx_description
1 polymer ?
#
loop_
_entity_poly.entity_id
_entity_poly.type
_entity_poly.pdbx_seq_one_letter_code
_entity_poly.pdbx_strand_id
1 'polypeptide(L)'
;RWIDRIAEKKSLVIDEADGDPESFKRAHTIGYAGVSHKNCKGVYKSLLNRALIERYNQGGDFTFQTGEDLSLMPIVPLHQDFAALGLLGIEHCERNGHHYSYGLSHLTAEEKAMMLRDHPDLYVERRDEVFLNIVEGQVNCASIQQVPGFGVKTLPDWGAMEPMRTWIDTHYPA
;
A
#
# COMPACT_ATOMS: atom_id res chain seq x y z
N ARG A 1 14.18 19.19 20.18
CA ARG A 1 15.34 20.08 19.95
C ARG A 1 16.25 19.62 18.81
N TRP A 2 16.71 18.36 18.71
CA TRP A 2 17.50 17.96 17.53
C TRP A 2 16.63 17.68 16.30
N ILE A 3 15.45 17.08 16.51
CA ILE A 3 14.46 16.80 15.46
C ILE A 3 14.02 18.11 14.80
N ASP A 4 13.63 19.11 15.59
CA ASP A 4 13.29 20.46 15.10
C ASP A 4 14.38 21.05 14.18
N ARG A 5 15.66 20.99 14.59
CA ARG A 5 16.79 21.50 13.78
C ARG A 5 16.97 20.75 12.45
N ILE A 6 16.57 19.49 12.37
CA ILE A 6 16.60 18.72 11.13
C ILE A 6 15.35 19.04 10.30
N ALA A 7 14.19 19.13 10.95
CA ALA A 7 12.91 19.47 10.33
C ALA A 7 12.95 20.86 9.65
N GLU A 8 13.72 21.80 10.20
CA GLU A 8 14.01 23.10 9.56
C GLU A 8 14.71 22.98 8.19
N LYS A 9 15.44 21.88 7.96
CA LYS A 9 16.16 21.65 6.69
C LYS A 9 15.38 20.75 5.74
N LYS A 10 14.67 19.76 6.28
CA LYS A 10 13.89 18.79 5.50
C LYS A 10 12.77 18.24 6.38
N SER A 11 11.55 18.30 5.88
CA SER A 11 10.40 17.75 6.58
C SER A 11 10.56 16.26 6.86
N LEU A 12 10.19 15.86 8.07
CA LEU A 12 10.38 14.50 8.57
C LEU A 12 9.05 13.76 8.64
N VAL A 13 9.08 12.49 8.24
CA VAL A 13 7.95 11.55 8.34
C VAL A 13 8.24 10.61 9.51
N ILE A 14 7.27 10.45 10.42
CA ILE A 14 7.32 9.34 11.37
C ILE A 14 6.88 8.06 10.66
N ASP A 15 7.73 7.04 10.70
CA ASP A 15 7.41 5.73 10.15
C ASP A 15 7.46 4.61 11.21
N GLU A 16 8.61 4.00 11.50
CA GLU A 16 8.66 2.78 12.34
C GLU A 16 8.14 3.00 13.77
N ALA A 17 8.22 4.24 14.28
CA ALA A 17 7.68 4.63 15.57
C ALA A 17 6.17 4.96 15.56
N ASP A 18 5.49 4.90 14.41
CA ASP A 18 4.04 5.11 14.25
C ASP A 18 3.24 3.84 14.59
N GLY A 19 3.28 3.42 15.86
CA GLY A 19 2.71 2.15 16.31
C GLY A 19 1.25 2.19 16.78
N ASP A 20 0.77 3.36 17.22
CA ASP A 20 -0.57 3.54 17.80
C ASP A 20 -1.27 4.83 17.31
N PRO A 21 -2.60 4.98 17.46
CA PRO A 21 -3.34 6.14 16.97
C PRO A 21 -2.90 7.52 17.50
N GLU A 22 -2.16 7.59 18.60
CA GLU A 22 -1.66 8.85 19.15
C GLU A 22 -0.20 9.12 18.76
N SER A 23 0.44 8.22 18.02
CA SER A 23 1.87 8.31 17.68
C SER A 23 2.19 9.55 16.85
N PHE A 24 1.38 9.86 15.82
CA PHE A 24 1.60 11.05 15.01
C PHE A 24 1.44 12.34 15.82
N LYS A 25 0.44 12.43 16.70
CA LYS A 25 0.26 13.59 17.58
C LYS A 25 1.50 13.83 18.44
N ARG A 26 2.07 12.77 19.03
CA ARG A 26 3.31 12.86 19.83
C ARG A 26 4.53 13.20 18.97
N ALA A 27 4.61 12.68 17.75
CA ALA A 27 5.68 12.99 16.81
C ALA A 27 5.64 14.48 16.40
N HIS A 28 4.44 15.00 16.18
CA HIS A 28 4.23 16.38 15.79
C HIS A 28 4.72 17.36 16.87
N THR A 29 4.50 17.07 18.16
CA THR A 29 5.00 17.94 19.25
C THR A 29 6.52 18.03 19.36
N ILE A 30 7.26 17.15 18.68
CA ILE A 30 8.72 17.12 18.68
C ILE A 30 9.34 17.45 17.31
N GLY A 31 8.53 17.93 16.35
CA GLY A 31 9.01 18.49 15.08
C GLY A 31 8.77 17.64 13.84
N TYR A 32 8.05 16.52 13.92
CA TYR A 32 7.62 15.80 12.71
C TYR A 32 6.45 16.51 12.02
N ALA A 33 6.49 16.53 10.69
CA ALA A 33 5.44 17.11 9.86
C ALA A 33 4.65 16.03 9.10
N GLY A 34 5.26 14.87 8.85
CA GLY A 34 4.66 13.80 8.06
C GLY A 34 4.37 12.55 8.88
N VAL A 35 3.41 11.75 8.41
CA VAL A 35 3.18 10.36 8.85
C VAL A 35 2.90 9.46 7.65
N SER A 36 3.32 8.22 7.75
CA SER A 36 3.18 7.23 6.69
C SER A 36 1.91 6.40 6.82
N HIS A 37 1.12 6.30 5.75
CA HIS A 37 0.03 5.34 5.62
C HIS A 37 0.60 3.98 5.19
N LYS A 38 0.34 2.97 6.02
CA LYS A 38 0.54 1.55 5.72
C LYS A 38 -0.71 0.78 6.10
N ASN A 39 -1.22 -0.09 5.23
CA ASN A 39 -2.39 -0.91 5.55
C ASN A 39 -2.12 -1.84 6.73
N CYS A 40 -0.91 -2.40 6.78
CA CYS A 40 -0.46 -3.26 7.89
C CYS A 40 -0.44 -2.57 9.26
N LYS A 41 -0.37 -1.23 9.31
CA LYS A 41 -0.44 -0.43 10.55
C LYS A 41 -1.86 0.01 10.91
N GLY A 42 -2.84 -0.31 10.07
CA GLY A 42 -4.25 -0.04 10.30
C GLY A 42 -4.81 1.11 9.45
N VAL A 43 -5.85 0.78 8.68
CA VAL A 43 -6.58 1.73 7.81
C VAL A 43 -7.26 2.83 8.63
N TYR A 44 -7.94 2.49 9.71
CA TYR A 44 -8.61 3.48 10.58
C TYR A 44 -7.64 4.45 11.22
N LYS A 45 -6.44 3.99 11.61
CA LYS A 45 -5.38 4.86 12.11
C LYS A 45 -4.98 5.88 11.04
N SER A 46 -4.87 5.45 9.80
CA SER A 46 -4.52 6.31 8.68
C SER A 46 -5.60 7.35 8.38
N LEU A 47 -6.88 6.99 8.53
CA LEU A 47 -8.01 7.94 8.43
C LEU A 47 -8.00 8.96 9.57
N LEU A 48 -7.71 8.53 10.81
CA LEU A 48 -7.55 9.44 11.95
C LEU A 48 -6.38 10.41 11.72
N ASN A 49 -5.25 9.92 11.22
CA ASN A 49 -4.11 10.75 10.85
C ASN A 49 -4.47 11.76 9.76
N ARG A 50 -5.25 11.35 8.74
CA ARG A 50 -5.74 12.26 7.70
C ARG A 50 -6.56 13.42 8.28
N ALA A 51 -7.46 13.12 9.22
CA ALA A 51 -8.27 14.12 9.91
C ALA A 51 -7.42 15.06 10.79
N LEU A 52 -6.39 14.53 11.47
CA LEU A 52 -5.44 15.34 12.25
C LEU A 52 -4.64 16.29 11.35
N ILE A 53 -4.16 15.81 10.21
CA ILE A 53 -3.42 16.61 9.24
C ILE A 53 -4.28 17.78 8.74
N GLU A 54 -5.53 17.50 8.35
CA GLU A 54 -6.47 18.56 7.95
C GLU A 54 -6.65 19.60 9.06
N ARG A 55 -6.81 19.15 10.31
CA ARG A 55 -6.97 20.04 11.46
C ARG A 55 -5.72 20.90 11.71
N TYR A 56 -4.52 20.32 11.66
CA TYR A 56 -3.28 21.06 11.86
C TYR A 56 -3.04 22.07 10.73
N ASN A 57 -3.29 21.66 9.49
CA ASN A 57 -3.15 22.54 8.33
C ASN A 57 -4.15 23.71 8.36
N GLN A 58 -5.39 23.49 8.81
CA GLN A 58 -6.36 24.58 9.06
C GLN A 58 -5.90 25.53 10.17
N GLY A 59 -5.08 25.05 11.11
CA GLY A 59 -4.46 25.84 12.17
C GLY A 59 -3.20 26.60 11.74
N GLY A 60 -2.72 26.41 10.51
CA GLY A 60 -1.54 27.08 9.95
C GLY A 60 -0.25 26.27 10.02
N ASP A 61 -0.29 25.04 10.52
CA ASP A 61 0.87 24.14 10.48
C ASP A 61 1.07 23.58 9.06
N PHE A 62 2.28 23.07 8.79
CA PHE A 62 2.56 22.28 7.59
C PHE A 62 2.69 20.81 7.97
N THR A 63 1.63 20.04 7.72
CA THR A 63 1.59 18.59 7.95
C THR A 63 1.10 17.83 6.72
N PHE A 64 1.56 16.59 6.54
CA PHE A 64 1.24 15.80 5.35
C PHE A 64 1.20 14.29 5.65
N GLN A 65 0.59 13.53 4.74
CA GLN A 65 0.53 12.07 4.80
C GLN A 65 1.20 11.48 3.57
N THR A 66 2.03 10.46 3.76
CA THR A 66 2.67 9.73 2.66
C THR A 66 2.09 8.34 2.52
N GLY A 67 2.17 7.72 1.35
CA GLY A 67 1.84 6.31 1.16
C GLY A 67 3.10 5.44 1.20
N GLU A 68 3.19 4.46 2.10
CA GLU A 68 4.33 3.52 2.17
C GLU A 68 3.85 2.14 2.65
N ASP A 69 4.11 1.07 1.90
CA ASP A 69 3.86 -0.29 2.38
C ASP A 69 4.69 -1.24 1.52
N LEU A 70 5.59 -1.97 2.17
CA LEU A 70 6.60 -2.74 1.46
C LEU A 70 6.12 -4.18 1.30
N SER A 71 6.58 -4.83 0.24
CA SER A 71 6.30 -6.25 -0.03
C SER A 71 4.82 -6.62 -0.22
N LEU A 72 3.96 -5.64 -0.58
CA LEU A 72 2.58 -5.93 -0.94
C LEU A 72 2.50 -6.75 -2.23
N MET A 73 1.93 -7.95 -2.13
CA MET A 73 1.66 -8.82 -3.27
C MET A 73 0.39 -8.41 -4.03
N PRO A 74 0.34 -8.65 -5.36
CA PRO A 74 -0.86 -8.45 -6.18
C PRO A 74 -2.13 -9.17 -5.67
N ILE A 75 -3.28 -8.77 -6.20
CA ILE A 75 -4.63 -9.07 -5.70
C ILE A 75 -4.89 -8.39 -4.35
N VAL A 76 -5.05 -9.14 -3.26
CA VAL A 76 -5.70 -8.62 -2.05
C VAL A 76 -4.92 -7.48 -1.39
N PRO A 77 -3.63 -7.65 -1.01
CA PRO A 77 -2.92 -6.61 -0.28
C PRO A 77 -2.69 -5.36 -1.13
N LEU A 78 -2.26 -5.51 -2.38
CA LEU A 78 -1.97 -4.38 -3.26
C LEU A 78 -3.23 -3.62 -3.68
N HIS A 79 -4.34 -4.32 -3.97
CA HIS A 79 -5.61 -3.68 -4.36
C HIS A 79 -6.21 -2.88 -3.21
N GLN A 80 -6.23 -3.46 -2.00
CA GLN A 80 -6.69 -2.77 -0.80
C GLN A 80 -5.84 -1.54 -0.49
N ASP A 81 -4.54 -1.61 -0.76
CA ASP A 81 -3.65 -0.49 -0.55
C ASP A 81 -3.92 0.65 -1.55
N PHE A 82 -4.04 0.37 -2.84
CA PHE A 82 -4.42 1.41 -3.81
C PHE A 82 -5.83 1.97 -3.54
N ALA A 83 -6.77 1.14 -3.08
CA ALA A 83 -8.07 1.63 -2.61
C ALA A 83 -7.93 2.58 -1.42
N ALA A 84 -7.08 2.26 -0.43
CA ALA A 84 -6.84 3.11 0.73
C ALA A 84 -6.17 4.43 0.35
N LEU A 85 -5.18 4.41 -0.54
CA LEU A 85 -4.52 5.63 -1.06
C LEU A 85 -5.53 6.56 -1.74
N GLY A 86 -6.40 6.00 -2.59
CA GLY A 86 -7.48 6.76 -3.23
C GLY A 86 -8.44 7.39 -2.22
N LEU A 87 -8.85 6.65 -1.19
CA LEU A 87 -9.69 7.15 -0.10
C LEU A 87 -9.02 8.27 0.70
N LEU A 88 -7.71 8.16 0.96
CA LEU A 88 -6.94 9.15 1.71
C LEU A 88 -6.58 10.38 0.87
N GLY A 89 -6.77 10.33 -0.45
CA GLY A 89 -6.34 11.38 -1.38
C GLY A 89 -4.82 11.47 -1.50
N ILE A 90 -4.12 10.33 -1.38
CA ILE A 90 -2.67 10.25 -1.50
C ILE A 90 -2.32 9.79 -2.92
N GLU A 91 -1.71 10.67 -3.70
CA GLU A 91 -1.39 10.41 -5.12
C GLU A 91 0.00 9.81 -5.33
N HIS A 92 0.81 9.69 -4.27
CA HIS A 92 2.17 9.16 -4.33
C HIS A 92 2.38 8.02 -3.34
N CYS A 93 3.15 7.00 -3.72
CA CYS A 93 3.43 5.89 -2.82
C CYS A 93 4.76 5.20 -3.11
N GLU A 94 5.39 4.68 -2.06
CA GLU A 94 6.48 3.71 -2.19
C GLU A 94 5.92 2.30 -2.04
N ARG A 95 5.88 1.55 -3.15
CA ARG A 95 5.47 0.15 -3.21
C ARG A 95 6.53 -0.62 -3.98
N ASN A 96 6.98 -1.74 -3.43
CA ASN A 96 8.11 -2.47 -4.01
C ASN A 96 7.88 -3.98 -4.17
N GLY A 97 6.75 -4.53 -3.72
CA GLY A 97 6.49 -5.97 -3.81
C GLY A 97 6.58 -6.52 -5.24
N HIS A 98 6.16 -5.72 -6.22
CA HIS A 98 6.25 -6.03 -7.64
C HIS A 98 7.68 -6.04 -8.21
N HIS A 99 8.68 -5.54 -7.48
CA HIS A 99 10.10 -5.68 -7.85
C HIS A 99 10.72 -6.99 -7.38
N TYR A 100 10.14 -7.61 -6.34
CA TYR A 100 10.63 -8.87 -5.77
C TYR A 100 9.95 -10.11 -6.34
N SER A 101 8.77 -9.92 -6.97
CA SER A 101 7.99 -11.00 -7.57
C SER A 101 8.01 -10.92 -9.09
N TYR A 102 8.13 -12.08 -9.76
CA TYR A 102 8.02 -12.14 -11.22
C TYR A 102 6.56 -12.00 -11.65
N GLY A 103 6.10 -10.75 -11.78
CA GLY A 103 4.73 -10.46 -12.19
C GLY A 103 3.69 -11.17 -11.31
N LEU A 104 2.75 -11.83 -11.96
CA LEU A 104 1.69 -12.61 -11.33
C LEU A 104 1.99 -14.12 -11.29
N SER A 105 3.26 -14.54 -11.37
CA SER A 105 3.62 -15.96 -11.51
C SER A 105 3.17 -16.89 -10.37
N HIS A 106 2.83 -16.32 -9.23
CA HIS A 106 2.29 -17.02 -8.06
C HIS A 106 0.78 -17.30 -8.17
N LEU A 107 0.11 -16.79 -9.20
CA LEU A 107 -1.32 -16.96 -9.45
C LEU A 107 -1.58 -18.03 -10.50
N THR A 108 -2.78 -18.62 -10.45
CA THR A 108 -3.30 -19.52 -11.48
C THR A 108 -3.55 -18.78 -12.80
N ALA A 109 -3.65 -19.53 -13.90
CA ALA A 109 -3.99 -18.97 -15.21
C ALA A 109 -5.36 -18.26 -15.20
N GLU A 110 -6.34 -18.81 -14.47
CA GLU A 110 -7.67 -18.23 -14.34
C GLU A 110 -7.60 -16.89 -13.58
N GLU A 111 -6.87 -16.82 -12.47
CA GLU A 111 -6.68 -15.56 -11.73
C GLU A 111 -6.00 -14.48 -12.59
N LYS A 112 -4.97 -14.84 -13.36
CA LYS A 112 -4.31 -13.90 -14.30
C LYS A 112 -5.29 -13.38 -15.35
N ALA A 113 -6.11 -14.26 -15.93
CA ALA A 113 -7.12 -13.87 -16.90
C ALA A 113 -8.17 -12.93 -16.29
N MET A 114 -8.59 -13.19 -15.04
CA MET A 114 -9.48 -12.29 -14.30
C MET A 114 -8.83 -10.93 -14.04
N MET A 115 -7.54 -10.85 -13.70
CA MET A 115 -6.84 -9.57 -13.48
C MET A 115 -6.81 -8.72 -14.75
N LEU A 116 -6.51 -9.31 -15.91
CA LEU A 116 -6.50 -8.60 -17.19
C LEU A 116 -7.91 -8.15 -17.61
N ARG A 117 -8.95 -8.94 -17.32
CA ARG A 117 -10.34 -8.61 -17.63
C ARG A 117 -10.89 -7.51 -16.73
N ASP A 118 -10.68 -7.63 -15.43
CA ASP A 118 -11.34 -6.80 -14.42
C ASP A 118 -10.55 -5.53 -14.08
N HIS A 119 -9.23 -5.55 -14.30
CA HIS A 119 -8.32 -4.45 -14.00
C HIS A 119 -7.34 -4.18 -15.17
N PRO A 120 -7.83 -3.93 -16.40
CA PRO A 120 -6.99 -3.73 -17.59
C PRO A 120 -6.15 -2.44 -17.55
N ASP A 121 -6.49 -1.50 -16.67
CA ASP A 121 -5.73 -0.28 -16.37
C ASP A 121 -4.54 -0.57 -15.43
N LEU A 122 -4.71 -1.52 -14.50
CA LEU A 122 -3.75 -1.86 -13.46
C LEU A 122 -2.73 -2.92 -13.91
N TYR A 123 -3.14 -3.86 -14.75
CA TYR A 123 -2.31 -4.98 -15.19
C TYR A 123 -2.13 -5.04 -16.70
N VAL A 124 -0.98 -5.53 -17.12
CA VAL A 124 -0.62 -5.68 -18.54
C VAL A 124 0.15 -6.98 -18.75
N GLU A 125 -0.15 -7.67 -19.84
CA GLU A 125 0.63 -8.81 -20.29
C GLU A 125 1.93 -8.32 -20.96
N ARG A 126 3.07 -8.85 -20.53
CA ARG A 126 4.38 -8.57 -21.12
C ARG A 126 5.13 -9.89 -21.28
N ARG A 127 5.41 -10.26 -22.53
CA ARG A 127 6.05 -11.54 -22.88
C ARG A 127 5.18 -12.73 -22.48
N ASP A 128 5.56 -13.47 -21.44
CA ASP A 128 4.96 -14.72 -20.98
C ASP A 128 4.23 -14.59 -19.64
N GLU A 129 4.11 -13.37 -19.11
CA GLU A 129 3.56 -13.13 -17.78
C GLU A 129 2.78 -11.81 -17.68
N VAL A 130 1.95 -11.69 -16.65
CA VAL A 130 1.18 -10.48 -16.32
C VAL A 130 1.92 -9.67 -15.25
N PHE A 131 2.02 -8.35 -15.45
CA PHE A 131 2.72 -7.44 -14.56
C PHE A 131 1.85 -6.27 -14.16
N LEU A 132 2.19 -5.63 -13.04
CA LEU A 132 1.65 -4.32 -12.71
C LEU A 132 2.02 -3.33 -13.84
N ASN A 133 1.04 -2.61 -14.35
CA ASN A 133 1.21 -1.68 -15.44
C ASN A 133 1.73 -0.33 -14.92
N ILE A 134 3.06 -0.23 -14.81
CA ILE A 134 3.73 1.02 -14.47
C ILE A 134 4.15 1.73 -15.75
N VAL A 135 3.71 2.98 -15.90
CA VAL A 135 4.04 3.87 -17.01
C VAL A 135 4.53 5.19 -16.43
N GLU A 136 5.77 5.59 -16.74
CA GLU A 136 6.38 6.84 -16.24
C GLU A 136 6.31 7.00 -14.71
N GLY A 137 6.45 5.89 -13.97
CA GLY A 137 6.39 5.87 -12.51
C GLY A 137 4.98 5.94 -11.93
N GLN A 138 3.94 5.84 -12.75
CA GLN A 138 2.54 5.90 -12.35
C GLN A 138 1.83 4.57 -12.57
N VAL A 139 0.80 4.33 -11.75
CA VAL A 139 -0.11 3.19 -11.85
C VAL A 139 -1.53 3.74 -11.94
N ASN A 140 -2.31 3.25 -12.91
CA ASN A 140 -3.72 3.60 -13.01
C ASN A 140 -4.55 2.64 -12.15
N CYS A 141 -5.32 3.20 -11.22
CA CYS A 141 -6.12 2.45 -10.25
C CYS A 141 -7.63 2.70 -10.44
N ALA A 142 -8.06 3.22 -11.60
CA ALA A 142 -9.45 3.58 -11.85
C ALA A 142 -10.41 2.39 -11.70
N SER A 143 -10.02 1.19 -12.13
CA SER A 143 -10.84 -0.02 -11.94
C SER A 143 -10.98 -0.38 -10.47
N ILE A 144 -9.91 -0.27 -9.68
CA ILE A 144 -9.91 -0.56 -8.24
C ILE A 144 -10.88 0.36 -7.49
N GLN A 145 -10.88 1.66 -7.80
CA GLN A 145 -11.78 2.62 -7.15
C GLN A 145 -13.27 2.40 -7.50
N GLN A 146 -13.56 1.62 -8.54
CA GLN A 146 -14.93 1.26 -8.93
C GLN A 146 -15.42 -0.04 -8.28
N VAL A 147 -14.53 -0.80 -7.63
CA VAL A 147 -14.90 -2.04 -6.96
C VAL A 147 -15.65 -1.73 -5.66
N PRO A 148 -16.86 -2.26 -5.45
CA PRO A 148 -17.55 -2.11 -4.18
C PRO A 148 -16.76 -2.73 -3.01
N GLY A 149 -16.74 -2.04 -1.87
CA GLY A 149 -15.98 -2.47 -0.71
C GLY A 149 -14.53 -2.01 -0.78
N PHE A 150 -13.58 -2.88 -0.42
CA PHE A 150 -12.18 -2.49 -0.26
C PHE A 150 -11.31 -2.94 -1.45
N GLY A 151 -11.70 -2.59 -2.67
CA GLY A 151 -10.86 -2.76 -3.86
C GLY A 151 -10.67 -4.18 -4.40
N VAL A 152 -11.22 -5.22 -3.77
CA VAL A 152 -11.04 -6.62 -4.18
C VAL A 152 -12.32 -7.16 -4.81
N LYS A 153 -12.28 -7.38 -6.14
CA LYS A 153 -13.39 -7.99 -6.89
C LYS A 153 -13.27 -9.51 -6.98
N THR A 154 -12.05 -9.98 -7.14
CA THR A 154 -11.71 -11.39 -7.36
C THR A 154 -11.05 -11.94 -6.10
N LEU A 155 -11.61 -13.02 -5.56
CA LEU A 155 -10.99 -13.73 -4.46
C LEU A 155 -9.93 -14.71 -5.00
N PRO A 156 -8.87 -14.98 -4.22
CA PRO A 156 -7.92 -16.02 -4.56
C PRO A 156 -8.59 -17.38 -4.79
N ASP A 157 -8.01 -18.20 -5.67
CA ASP A 157 -8.42 -19.60 -5.82
C ASP A 157 -7.97 -20.42 -4.62
N TRP A 158 -8.85 -20.51 -3.62
CA TRP A 158 -8.62 -21.30 -2.41
C TRP A 158 -8.35 -22.78 -2.69
N GLY A 159 -8.86 -23.32 -3.81
CA GLY A 159 -8.65 -24.72 -4.20
C GLY A 159 -7.24 -24.99 -4.73
N ALA A 160 -6.56 -23.95 -5.26
CA ALA A 160 -5.18 -24.02 -5.70
C ALA A 160 -4.16 -23.77 -4.57
N MET A 161 -4.61 -23.36 -3.38
CA MET A 161 -3.72 -23.10 -2.24
C MET A 161 -3.23 -24.41 -1.61
N GLU A 162 -1.95 -24.41 -1.24
CA GLU A 162 -1.34 -25.51 -0.48
C GLU A 162 -1.27 -25.15 1.02
N PRO A 163 -1.62 -26.08 1.93
CA PRO A 163 -1.36 -25.89 3.34
C PRO A 163 0.13 -25.62 3.58
N MET A 164 0.44 -24.57 4.35
CA MET A 164 1.82 -24.13 4.61
C MET A 164 2.76 -25.26 5.05
N ARG A 165 2.25 -26.21 5.86
CA ARG A 165 3.04 -27.37 6.30
C ARG A 165 3.43 -28.29 5.15
N THR A 166 2.49 -28.61 4.26
CA THR A 166 2.74 -29.42 3.07
C THR A 166 3.74 -28.75 2.14
N TRP A 167 3.62 -27.43 1.96
CA TRP A 167 4.56 -26.64 1.17
C TRP A 167 5.99 -26.70 1.74
N ILE A 168 6.13 -26.50 3.06
CA ILE A 168 7.43 -26.56 3.76
C ILE A 168 8.05 -27.95 3.60
N ASP A 169 7.29 -29.01 3.87
CA ASP A 169 7.78 -30.40 3.80
C ASP A 169 8.24 -30.76 2.37
N THR A 170 7.61 -30.18 1.34
CA THR A 170 7.94 -30.41 -0.07
C THR A 170 9.19 -29.66 -0.53
N HIS A 171 9.38 -28.40 -0.09
CA HIS A 171 10.44 -27.52 -0.59
C HIS A 171 11.66 -27.45 0.33
N TYR A 172 11.48 -27.73 1.62
CA TYR A 172 12.51 -27.72 2.66
C TYR A 172 12.42 -28.97 3.54
N PRO A 173 12.58 -30.18 2.95
CA PRO A 173 12.58 -31.41 3.72
C PRO A 173 13.73 -31.40 4.74
N ALA A 174 13.46 -31.90 5.95
CA ALA A 174 14.43 -32.04 7.03
C ALA A 174 15.58 -33.00 6.71
#